data_AF-A0A357F1P0-F1
#
_entry.id   AF-A0A357F1P0-F1
#
_cell.length_a   1.000
_cell.length_b   1.000
_cell.length_c   1.000
_cell.angle_alpha   90.00
_cell.angle_beta   90.00
_cell.angle_gamma   90.00
#
_symmetry.space_group_name_H-M   'P 1'
#
loop_
_entity.id
_entity.type
_entity.pdbx_description
1 polymer ?
#
loop_
_entity_poly.entity_id
_entity_poly.type
_entity_poly.pdbx_seq_one_letter_code
_entity_poly.pdbx_strand_id
1 'polypeptide(L)' 'MRAVLQRVSQAQVTVDGDIVGSIGPGLLVLLG' A
#
# COMPACT_ATOMS: atom_id res chain seq x y z
N MET A 1 3.40 -18.13 5.29
CA MET A 1 3.40 -16.83 4.59
C MET A 1 2.17 -16.76 3.71
N ARG A 2 1.36 -15.70 3.86
CA ARG A 2 0.16 -15.44 3.07
C ARG A 2 0.08 -13.94 2.77
N ALA A 3 -0.52 -13.56 1.64
CA ALA A 3 -0.72 -12.17 1.27
C ALA A 3 -2.17 -11.91 0.87
N VAL A 4 -2.68 -10.73 1.22
CA VAL A 4 -3.91 -10.16 0.65
C VAL A 4 -3.49 -9.13 -0.38
N LEU A 5 -3.94 -9.31 -1.62
CA LEU A 5 -3.65 -8.43 -2.73
C LEU A 5 -4.86 -7.55 -3.04
N GLN A 6 -4.63 -6.24 -3.16
CA GLN A 6 -5.66 -5.29 -3.54
C GLN A 6 -5.23 -4.54 -4.79
N ARG A 7 -6.02 -4.63 -5.86
CA ARG A 7 -5.84 -3.76 -7.03
C ARG A 7 -6.33 -2.36 -6.69
N VAL A 8 -5.44 -1.37 -6.85
CA VAL A 8 -5.69 0.02 -6.47
C VAL A 8 -5.39 0.95 -7.62
N SER A 9 -6.12 2.07 -7.70
CA SER A 9 -5.75 3.21 -8.54
C SER A 9 -4.69 4.08 -7.88
N GLN A 10 -4.62 4.06 -6.54
CA GLN A 10 -3.60 4.70 -5.72
C GLN A 10 -3.56 4.08 -4.31
N ALA A 11 -2.42 4.14 -3.63
CA ALA A 11 -2.29 3.81 -2.21
C ALA A 11 -1.11 4.58 -1.59
N GLN A 12 -1.16 4.84 -0.28
CA GLN A 12 -0.06 5.48 0.45
C GLN A 12 0.06 4.94 1.88
N VAL A 13 1.24 5.11 2.47
CA VAL A 13 1.53 4.84 3.87
C VAL A 13 1.93 6.15 4.52
N THR A 14 1.31 6.47 5.65
CA THR A 14 1.62 7.65 6.47
C THR A 14 2.09 7.20 7.85
N VAL A 15 3.17 7.78 8.34
CA VAL A 15 3.70 7.59 9.71
C VAL A 15 3.88 8.97 10.32
N ASP A 16 3.33 9.19 11.51
CA ASP A 16 3.38 10.48 12.22
C ASP A 16 2.88 11.69 11.40
N GLY A 17 1.98 11.45 10.44
CA GLY A 17 1.45 12.48 9.53
C GLY A 17 2.25 12.64 8.24
N ASP A 18 3.44 12.07 8.14
CA ASP A 18 4.30 12.14 6.97
C ASP A 18 4.08 10.96 6.01
N ILE A 19 3.99 11.25 4.71
CA ILE A 19 3.89 10.21 3.66
C ILE A 19 5.27 9.58 3.49
N VAL A 20 5.41 8.32 3.93
CA VAL A 20 6.66 7.55 3.81
C VAL A 20 6.70 6.67 2.56
N GLY A 21 5.56 6.53 1.86
CA GLY A 21 5.49 5.82 0.59
C GLY A 21 4.14 6.02 -0.09
N SER A 22 4.15 6.09 -1.41
CA SER A 22 2.94 6.21 -2.23
C SER A 22 3.11 5.53 -3.57
N ILE A 23 2.02 4.98 -4.10
CA ILE A 23 1.96 4.39 -5.44
C ILE A 23 0.75 4.91 -6.20
N GLY A 24 0.87 4.97 -7.53
CA GLY A 24 -0.26 5.14 -8.45
C GLY A 24 -0.98 3.81 -8.73
N PRO A 25 -1.48 3.57 -9.96
CA PRO A 25 -2.16 2.33 -10.30
C PRO A 25 -1.27 1.10 -10.07
N GLY A 26 -1.77 0.10 -9.34
CA GLY A 26 -0.97 -1.07 -9.00
C GLY A 26 -1.65 -2.03 -8.03
N LEU A 27 -0.84 -2.74 -7.25
CA LEU A 27 -1.28 -3.65 -6.21
C LEU A 27 -0.74 -3.20 -4.85
N LEU A 28 -1.64 -3.07 -3.87
CA LEU A 28 -1.27 -3.01 -2.45
C LEU A 28 -1.17 -4.44 -1.90
N VAL A 29 -0.08 -4.72 -1.19
CA VAL A 29 0.21 -6.04 -0.62
C VAL A 29 0.17 -5.94 0.90
N LEU A 30 -0.79 -6.61 1.53
CA LEU A 30 -0.81 -6.82 2.98
C LEU A 30 -0.23 -8.20 3.26
N LEU A 31 0.96 -8.27 3.84
CA LEU A 31 1.72 -9.50 4.04
C LEU A 31 1.70 -9.95 5.51
N GLY A 32 1.49 -11.25 5.74
CA GLY A 32 1.52 -11.89 7.06
C GLY A 32 2.01 -13.34 7.07
#